data_AF-A0A497MIE0-F1
#
_entry.id   AF-A0A497MIE0-F1
#
_cell.length_a   1.000
_cell.length_b   1.000
_cell.length_c   1.000
_cell.angle_alpha   90.00
_cell.angle_beta   90.00
_cell.angle_gamma   90.00
#
_symmetry.space_group_name_H-M   'P 1'
#
loop_
_entity.id
_entity.type
_entity.pdbx_description
1 polymer ?
#
loop_
_entity_poly.entity_id
_entity_poly.type
_entity_poly.pdbx_seq_one_letter_code
_entity_poly.pdbx_strand_id
1 'polypeptide(L)'
;IDEVRRIYLEAGLIHGDLSEYNIVVKEDGDFLIIDWPQFVKRGEPGFEFYLRRDLRNLLNFFRKKFGLKISLDDVINYVTGASERLDV
;
A
#
# COMPACT_ATOMS: atom_id res chain seq x y z
N ILE A 1 4.93 3.94 2.10
CA ILE A 1 3.57 4.11 1.54
C ILE A 1 3.62 4.80 0.18
N ASP A 2 4.56 5.71 -0.03
CA ASP A 2 4.75 6.43 -1.30
C ASP A 2 4.94 5.50 -2.50
N GLU A 3 5.68 4.39 -2.35
CA GLU A 3 5.80 3.41 -3.44
C GLU A 3 4.45 2.80 -3.83
N VAL A 4 3.53 2.57 -2.88
CA VAL A 4 2.17 2.12 -3.19
C VAL A 4 1.39 3.21 -3.94
N ARG A 5 1.57 4.50 -3.57
CA ARG A 5 1.00 5.64 -4.30
C ARG A 5 1.53 5.70 -5.73
N ARG A 6 2.84 5.55 -5.94
CA ARG A 6 3.46 5.57 -7.28
C ARG A 6 2.95 4.41 -8.15
N ILE A 7 2.90 3.20 -7.59
CA ILE A 7 2.37 2.02 -8.29
C ILE A 7 0.90 2.22 -8.66
N TYR A 8 0.09 2.78 -7.77
CA TYR A 8 -1.33 3.06 -8.04
C TYR A 8 -1.54 4.19 -9.07
N LEU A 9 -0.82 5.30 -8.95
CA LEU A 9 -1.01 6.49 -9.77
C LEU A 9 -0.34 6.38 -11.14
N GLU A 10 0.93 5.98 -11.17
CA GLU A 10 1.78 5.95 -12.35
C GLU A 10 1.63 4.64 -13.13
N ALA A 11 1.67 3.49 -12.44
CA ALA A 11 1.55 2.18 -13.09
C ALA A 11 0.10 1.70 -13.23
N GLY A 12 -0.84 2.26 -12.46
CA GLY A 12 -2.24 1.83 -12.47
C GLY A 12 -2.43 0.42 -11.91
N LEU A 13 -1.54 -0.03 -11.02
CA LEU A 13 -1.54 -1.37 -10.46
C LEU A 13 -1.81 -1.35 -8.96
N ILE A 14 -2.35 -2.46 -8.49
CA ILE A 14 -2.53 -2.81 -7.08
C ILE A 14 -1.92 -4.19 -6.92
N HIS A 15 -1.11 -4.40 -5.87
CA HIS A 15 -0.45 -5.68 -5.65
C HIS A 15 -1.47 -6.81 -5.46
N GLY A 16 -2.56 -6.53 -4.76
CA GLY A 16 -3.68 -7.43 -4.62
C GLY A 16 -3.53 -8.42 -3.47
N ASP A 17 -2.36 -8.57 -2.85
CA ASP A 17 -2.08 -9.40 -1.66
C ASP A 17 -0.91 -8.86 -0.84
N LEU A 18 -0.78 -7.53 -0.75
CA LEU A 18 0.36 -6.89 -0.10
C LEU A 18 0.30 -7.07 1.44
N SER A 19 1.45 -7.45 2.00
CA SER A 19 1.69 -7.55 3.44
C SER A 19 3.17 -7.33 3.75
N GLU A 20 3.56 -7.36 5.02
CA GLU A 20 4.95 -7.30 5.45
C GLU A 20 5.82 -8.46 4.92
N TYR A 21 5.21 -9.59 4.55
CA TYR A 21 5.93 -10.76 4.05
C TYR A 21 6.44 -10.57 2.62
N ASN A 22 5.82 -9.65 1.88
CA ASN A 22 6.15 -9.38 0.47
C ASN A 22 7.00 -8.11 0.32
N ILE A 23 7.56 -7.61 1.44
CA ILE A 23 8.47 -6.46 1.47
C ILE A 23 9.83 -6.94 1.95
N VAL A 24 10.83 -6.86 1.07
CA VAL A 24 12.22 -7.21 1.38
C VAL A 24 12.98 -5.94 1.68
N VAL A 25 13.49 -5.80 2.90
CA VAL A 25 14.37 -4.70 3.29
C VAL A 25 15.82 -5.09 2.99
N LYS A 26 16.52 -4.24 2.24
CA LYS A 26 17.93 -4.40 1.87
C LYS A 26 18.85 -3.90 3.00
N GLU A 27 20.12 -4.27 2.94
CA GLU A 27 21.13 -3.86 3.93
C GLU A 27 21.38 -2.34 3.96
N ASP A 28 21.17 -1.66 2.83
CA ASP A 28 21.30 -0.20 2.69
C ASP A 28 20.09 0.59 3.21
N GLY A 29 19.06 -0.10 3.73
CA GLY A 29 17.84 0.49 4.25
C GLY A 29 16.76 0.76 3.19
N ASP A 30 17.04 0.50 1.91
CA ASP A 30 16.02 0.50 0.86
C ASP A 30 15.16 -0.78 0.93
N PHE A 31 14.07 -0.84 0.16
CA PHE A 31 13.19 -2.01 0.14
C PHE A 31 12.67 -2.35 -1.26
N LEU A 32 12.20 -3.58 -1.41
CA LEU A 32 11.54 -4.09 -2.61
C LEU A 32 10.15 -4.61 -2.26
N ILE A 33 9.17 -4.31 -3.12
CA ILE A 33 7.86 -4.98 -3.11
C ILE A 33 7.92 -6.10 -4.15
N ILE A 34 7.78 -7.35 -3.69
CA ILE A 34 7.92 -8.56 -4.51
C ILE A 34 6.61 -9.34 -4.56
N ASP A 35 6.62 -10.48 -5.27
CA ASP A 35 5.51 -11.43 -5.35
C ASP A 35 4.18 -10.86 -5.89
N TRP A 36 4.15 -10.63 -7.21
CA TRP A 36 3.04 -9.98 -7.91
C TRP A 36 2.01 -10.89 -8.62
N PRO A 37 1.87 -12.22 -8.40
CA PRO A 37 1.00 -13.04 -9.24
C PRO A 37 -0.51 -12.70 -9.10
N GLN A 38 -0.90 -11.98 -8.04
CA GLN A 38 -2.29 -11.60 -7.75
C GLN A 38 -2.58 -10.11 -8.02
N PHE A 39 -1.74 -9.43 -8.81
CA PHE A 39 -1.94 -8.01 -9.10
C PHE A 39 -3.29 -7.75 -9.79
N VAL A 40 -3.86 -6.59 -9.49
CA VAL A 40 -5.13 -6.11 -10.08
C VAL A 40 -4.90 -4.74 -10.71
N LYS A 41 -5.54 -4.46 -11.83
CA LYS A 41 -5.44 -3.15 -12.48
C LYS A 41 -6.47 -2.18 -11.91
N ARG A 42 -6.07 -0.92 -11.75
CA ARG A 42 -6.99 0.17 -11.43
C ARG A 42 -8.08 0.24 -12.51
N GLY A 43 -9.35 0.21 -12.09
CA GLY A 43 -10.51 0.22 -12.97
C GLY A 43 -11.11 -1.16 -13.27
N GLU A 44 -10.46 -2.26 -12.90
CA GLU A 44 -11.08 -3.59 -12.96
C GLU A 44 -12.13 -3.76 -11.85
N PRO A 45 -13.21 -4.52 -12.07
CA PRO A 45 -14.25 -4.70 -11.06
C PRO A 45 -13.69 -5.15 -9.70
N GLY A 46 -13.95 -4.35 -8.66
CA GLY A 46 -13.55 -4.66 -7.28
C GLY A 46 -12.10 -4.29 -6.92
N PHE A 47 -11.38 -3.54 -7.76
CA PHE A 47 -10.00 -3.11 -7.46
C PHE A 47 -9.88 -2.37 -6.12
N GLU A 48 -10.90 -1.61 -5.72
CA GLU A 48 -10.92 -0.83 -4.48
C GLU A 48 -10.85 -1.72 -3.25
N PHE A 49 -11.46 -2.90 -3.32
CA PHE A 49 -11.41 -3.89 -2.24
C PHE A 49 -9.97 -4.36 -2.01
N TYR A 50 -9.26 -4.70 -3.09
CA TYR A 50 -7.87 -5.14 -3.03
C TYR A 50 -6.95 -4.05 -2.51
N LEU A 51 -7.10 -2.81 -2.99
CA LEU A 51 -6.33 -1.68 -2.48
C LEU A 51 -6.56 -1.47 -0.98
N ARG A 52 -7.83 -1.46 -0.54
CA ARG A 52 -8.18 -1.27 0.88
C ARG A 52 -7.62 -2.40 1.74
N ARG A 53 -7.58 -3.63 1.22
CA ARG A 53 -7.01 -4.80 1.90
C ARG A 53 -5.50 -4.67 2.08
N ASP A 54 -4.78 -4.40 1.00
CA ASP A 54 -3.33 -4.21 0.97
C ASP A 54 -2.89 -3.14 1.99
N LEU A 55 -3.53 -1.97 1.94
CA LEU A 55 -3.22 -0.87 2.84
C LEU A 55 -3.55 -1.21 4.30
N ARG A 56 -4.68 -1.89 4.54
CA ARG A 56 -5.04 -2.34 5.90
C ARG A 56 -4.03 -3.33 6.47
N ASN A 57 -3.49 -4.25 5.66
CA ASN A 57 -2.49 -5.21 6.10
C ASN A 57 -1.23 -4.49 6.57
N LEU A 58 -0.70 -3.58 5.75
CA LEU A 58 0.46 -2.77 6.11
C LEU A 58 0.21 -1.96 7.38
N LEU A 59 -0.90 -1.22 7.46
CA LEU A 59 -1.21 -0.41 8.64
C LEU A 59 -1.34 -1.26 9.90
N ASN A 60 -1.93 -2.45 9.82
CA ASN A 60 -2.01 -3.36 10.94
C ASN A 60 -0.64 -3.82 11.43
N PHE A 61 0.27 -4.13 10.52
CA PHE A 61 1.65 -4.49 10.87
C PHE A 61 2.35 -3.34 11.60
N PHE A 62 2.36 -2.13 11.02
CA PHE A 62 3.03 -0.97 11.62
C PHE A 62 2.40 -0.55 12.95
N ARG A 63 1.06 -0.64 13.07
CA ARG A 63 0.36 -0.39 14.34
C ARG A 63 0.78 -1.38 15.42
N LYS A 64 0.86 -2.68 15.10
CA LYS A 64 1.25 -3.72 16.07
C LYS A 64 2.70 -3.61 16.49
N LYS A 65 3.61 -3.34 15.53
CA LYS A 65 5.05 -3.36 15.76
C LYS A 65 5.58 -2.04 16.34
N PHE A 66 5.00 -0.91 15.97
CA PHE A 66 5.52 0.42 16.29
C PHE A 66 4.49 1.37 16.93
N GLY A 67 3.24 0.92 17.14
CA GLY A 67 2.20 1.76 17.74
C GLY A 67 1.67 2.88 16.83
N LEU A 68 2.00 2.85 15.53
CA LEU A 68 1.56 3.87 14.57
C LEU A 68 0.03 3.91 14.48
N LYS A 69 -0.56 5.09 14.68
CA LYS A 69 -2.01 5.32 14.62
C LYS A 69 -2.34 6.27 13.48
N ILE A 70 -2.62 5.69 12.33
CA ILE A 70 -3.04 6.44 11.14
C ILE A 70 -4.35 5.87 10.60
N SER A 71 -5.20 6.74 10.07
CA SER A 71 -6.48 6.34 9.48
C SER A 71 -6.25 5.60 8.17
N LEU A 72 -6.96 4.49 7.98
CA LEU A 72 -6.97 3.79 6.69
C LEU A 72 -7.55 4.67 5.57
N ASP A 73 -8.55 5.50 5.88
CA ASP A 73 -9.18 6.36 4.89
C ASP A 73 -8.25 7.50 4.47
N ASP A 74 -7.47 8.07 5.40
CA ASP A 74 -6.47 9.10 5.06
C ASP A 74 -5.36 8.52 4.16
N VAL A 75 -4.92 7.29 4.47
CA VAL A 75 -3.92 6.59 3.66
C VAL A 75 -4.47 6.23 2.27
N ILE A 76 -5.74 5.85 2.17
CA ILE A 76 -6.39 5.64 0.87
C ILE A 76 -6.46 6.94 0.09
N ASN A 77 -6.92 8.03 0.70
CA ASN A 77 -7.00 9.33 0.04
C ASN A 77 -5.63 9.79 -0.45
N TYR A 78 -4.59 9.55 0.34
CA TYR A 78 -3.22 9.81 -0.07
C TYR A 78 -2.78 8.88 -1.21
N VAL A 79 -3.00 7.57 -1.15
CA VAL A 79 -2.55 6.65 -2.21
C VAL A 79 -3.29 6.88 -3.54
N THR A 80 -4.57 7.27 -3.49
CA THR A 80 -5.39 7.51 -4.68
C THR A 80 -5.24 8.91 -5.28
N GLY A 81 -4.48 9.80 -4.62
CA GLY A 81 -4.32 11.18 -5.08
C GLY A 81 -5.48 12.12 -4.70
N ALA A 82 -6.43 11.68 -3.87
CA ALA A 82 -7.46 12.55 -3.32
C ALA A 82 -6.92 13.52 -2.24
N SER A 83 -5.78 13.20 -1.64
CA SER A 83 -4.98 14.10 -0.80
C SER A 83 -3.53 14.12 -1.26
N GLU A 84 -2.91 15.30 -1.28
CA GLU A 84 -1.48 15.46 -1.56
C GLU A 84 -0.60 15.27 -0.32
N ARG A 85 -1.21 15.23 0.87
CA ARG A 85 -0.49 15.06 2.14
C ARG A 85 -1.10 13.95 2.97
N LEU A 86 -0.24 13.29 3.73
CA LEU A 86 -0.61 12.32 4.74
C LEU A 86 0.00 12.79 6.05
N ASP A 87 -0.86 13.13 7.01
CA ASP A 87 -0.41 13.53 8.34
C ASP A 87 -0.19 12.26 9.18
N VAL A 88 1.06 12.05 9.62
CA VAL A 88 1.54 10.82 10.28
C VAL A 88 1.97 11.11 11.71
#